data_AF-A0A7C7M4C8-F1
#
_entry.id   AF-A0A7C7M4C8-F1
#
_cell.length_a   1.000
_cell.length_b   1.000
_cell.length_c   1.000
_cell.angle_alpha   90.00
_cell.angle_beta   90.00
_cell.angle_gamma   90.00
#
_symmetry.space_group_name_H-M   'P 1'
#
loop_
_entity.id
_entity.type
_entity.pdbx_description
1 polymer ?
#
loop_
_entity_poly.entity_id
_entity_poly.type
_entity_poly.pdbx_seq_one_letter_code
_entity_poly.pdbx_strand_id
1 'polypeptide(L)'
;MSFVRKIYEWVLSWADKPSGPAALGAMSMAEASFFPIPPDVLLIPLALGKREKALHFGLICSVCSILGAALGYGIGLWVWWAEPNVFTSFAQFFFDHIPGFTYETFENIKSLYD
;
A
#
# COMPACT_ATOMS: atom_id res chain seq x y z
N MET A 1 20.44 8.57 -15.94
CA MET A 1 20.32 8.04 -14.56
C MET A 1 20.24 9.18 -13.53
N SER A 2 19.24 10.07 -13.61
CA SER A 2 19.12 11.22 -12.67
C SER A 2 17.80 11.22 -11.87
N PHE A 3 16.76 10.56 -12.38
CA PHE A 3 15.43 10.56 -11.78
C PHE A 3 15.39 9.77 -10.46
N VAL A 4 15.90 8.55 -10.45
CA VAL A 4 15.98 7.71 -9.24
C VAL A 4 16.82 8.37 -8.15
N ARG A 5 17.93 9.02 -8.53
CA ARG A 5 18.80 9.73 -7.58
C ARG A 5 18.14 10.97 -7.00
N LYS A 6 17.36 11.72 -7.78
CA LYS A 6 16.55 12.83 -7.27
C LYS A 6 15.47 12.37 -6.29
N ILE A 7 14.81 11.24 -6.57
CA ILE A 7 13.84 10.65 -5.64
C ILE A 7 14.56 10.20 -4.37
N TYR A 8 15.72 9.55 -4.47
CA TYR A 8 16.52 9.14 -3.32
C TYR A 8 16.98 10.32 -2.46
N GLU A 9 17.51 11.39 -3.05
CA GLU A 9 17.92 12.60 -2.33
C GLU A 9 16.72 13.34 -1.72
N TRP A 10 15.56 13.32 -2.40
CA TRP A 10 14.31 13.84 -1.86
C TRP A 10 13.85 13.04 -0.64
N VAL A 11 13.85 11.70 -0.73
CA VAL A 11 13.56 10.79 0.39
C VAL A 11 14.54 11.04 1.55
N LEU A 12 15.85 11.09 1.30
CA LEU A 12 16.83 11.41 2.34
C LEU A 12 16.61 12.77 3.00
N SER A 13 16.15 13.78 2.25
CA SER A 13 15.84 15.09 2.82
C SER A 13 14.76 15.07 3.90
N TRP A 14 13.93 14.01 3.93
CA TRP A 14 12.95 13.78 4.99
C TRP A 14 13.53 13.07 6.21
N ALA A 15 14.64 12.34 6.07
CA ALA A 15 15.31 11.66 7.19
C ALA A 15 15.95 12.67 8.17
N ASP A 16 16.42 13.81 7.67
CA ASP A 16 16.98 14.90 8.48
C ASP A 16 15.92 15.84 9.09
N LYS A 17 14.67 15.76 8.62
CA LYS A 17 13.58 16.61 9.12
C LYS A 17 12.87 15.96 10.31
N PRO A 18 12.43 16.74 11.32
CA PRO A 18 11.64 16.23 12.44
C PRO A 18 10.29 15.61 12.00
N SER A 19 9.83 15.88 10.77
CA SER A 19 8.63 15.28 10.16
C SER A 19 8.88 13.94 9.43
N GLY A 20 10.11 13.42 9.41
CA GLY A 20 10.47 12.16 8.74
C GLY A 20 9.60 10.94 9.10
N PRO A 21 9.22 10.72 10.38
CA PRO A 21 8.35 9.61 10.76
C PRO A 21 6.93 9.72 10.19
N ALA A 22 6.40 10.93 10.02
CA ALA A 22 5.10 11.15 9.41
C ALA A 22 5.14 10.90 7.89
N ALA A 23 6.23 11.27 7.22
CA ALA A 23 6.46 10.96 5.82
C ALA A 23 6.59 9.45 5.57
N LEU A 24 7.26 8.72 6.47
CA LEU A 24 7.32 7.25 6.45
C LEU A 24 5.93 6.61 6.51
N GLY A 25 5.10 7.10 7.43
CA GLY A 25 3.73 6.61 7.59
C GLY A 25 2.86 6.85 6.36
N ALA A 26 2.95 8.05 5.77
CA ALA A 26 2.22 8.37 4.55
C ALA A 26 2.68 7.51 3.35
N MET A 27 3.99 7.28 3.20
CA MET A 27 4.53 6.44 2.11
C MET A 27 4.17 4.96 2.29
N SER A 28 4.24 4.42 3.51
CA SER A 28 3.82 3.04 3.78
C SER A 28 2.32 2.84 3.57
N MET A 29 1.50 3.83 3.94
CA MET A 29 0.06 3.81 3.67
C MET A 29 -0.23 3.88 2.16
N ALA A 30 0.50 4.72 1.42
CA ALA A 30 0.37 4.83 -0.02
C ALA A 30 0.86 3.59 -0.77
N GLU A 31 1.92 2.92 -0.29
CA GLU A 31 2.41 1.67 -0.87
C GLU A 31 1.42 0.52 -0.66
N ALA A 32 0.89 0.38 0.56
CA ALA A 32 -0.12 -0.64 0.86
C ALA A 32 -1.44 -0.40 0.11
N SER A 33 -1.73 0.84 -0.28
CA SER A 33 -2.97 1.19 -0.97
C SER A 33 -2.87 1.18 -2.49
N PHE A 34 -1.81 1.73 -3.10
CA PHE A 34 -1.82 1.99 -4.56
C PHE A 34 -0.45 2.07 -5.28
N PHE A 35 0.69 2.08 -4.57
CA PHE A 35 2.06 2.31 -5.10
C PHE A 35 2.25 3.68 -5.81
N PRO A 36 3.42 4.39 -5.74
CA PRO A 36 4.76 3.86 -5.48
C PRO A 36 5.67 4.65 -4.50
N ILE A 37 6.50 3.88 -3.77
CA ILE A 37 7.92 4.00 -3.36
C ILE A 37 8.06 3.21 -2.05
N PRO A 38 8.92 2.18 -1.97
CA PRO A 38 9.05 1.37 -0.77
C PRO A 38 9.45 2.23 0.43
N PRO A 39 8.73 2.16 1.57
CA PRO A 39 9.05 2.85 2.80
C PRO A 39 10.47 2.47 3.29
N ASP A 40 10.97 1.32 2.87
CA ASP A 40 12.32 0.82 3.10
C ASP A 40 13.42 1.82 2.71
N VAL A 41 13.22 2.58 1.62
CA VAL A 41 14.21 3.55 1.12
C VAL A 41 14.38 4.71 2.11
N LEU A 42 13.35 5.02 2.91
CA LEU A 42 13.41 6.02 3.99
C LEU A 42 13.74 5.38 5.35
N LEU A 43 13.24 4.17 5.61
CA LEU A 43 13.42 3.47 6.87
C LEU A 43 14.90 3.13 7.13
N ILE A 44 15.63 2.67 6.10
CA ILE A 44 17.05 2.31 6.20
C ILE A 44 17.92 3.51 6.65
N PRO A 45 17.88 4.70 5.98
CA PRO A 45 18.67 5.85 6.41
C PRO A 45 18.21 6.41 7.77
N LEU A 46 16.91 6.39 8.09
CA LEU A 46 16.42 6.81 9.42
C LEU A 46 16.93 5.90 10.54
N ALA A 47 16.90 4.58 10.33
CA ALA A 47 17.41 3.59 11.27
C ALA A 47 18.94 3.67 11.40
N LEU A 48 19.66 3.95 10.32
CA LEU A 48 21.11 4.15 10.35
C LEU A 48 21.50 5.47 11.03
N GLY A 49 20.76 6.56 10.81
CA GLY A 49 21.02 7.87 11.40
C GLY A 49 20.70 7.94 12.90
N LYS A 50 19.69 7.19 13.38
CA LYS A 50 19.33 7.10 14.81
C LYS A 50 19.02 5.66 15.20
N ARG A 51 20.07 4.85 15.33
CA ARG A 51 19.99 3.41 15.64
C ARG A 51 19.17 3.07 16.88
N GLU A 52 19.28 3.88 17.93
CA GLU A 52 18.49 3.72 19.17
C GLU A 52 16.97 3.80 18.94
N LYS A 53 16.52 4.48 17.87
CA LYS A 53 15.10 4.67 17.52
C LYS A 53 14.66 3.80 16.34
N ALA A 54 15.51 2.91 15.85
CA ALA A 54 15.21 2.06 14.69
C ALA A 54 13.94 1.21 14.89
N LEU A 55 13.77 0.62 16.09
CA LEU A 55 12.58 -0.16 16.42
C LEU A 55 11.30 0.70 16.46
N HIS A 56 11.42 1.96 16.88
CA HIS A 56 10.29 2.89 16.90
C HIS A 56 9.84 3.26 15.47
N PHE A 57 10.78 3.47 14.54
CA PHE A 57 10.45 3.70 13.14
C PHE A 57 9.84 2.45 12.48
N GLY A 58 10.33 1.26 12.80
CA GLY A 58 9.74 0.00 12.34
C GLY A 58 8.30 -0.21 12.83
N LEU A 59 8.00 0.13 14.08
CA LEU A 59 6.64 0.08 14.63
C LEU A 59 5.70 1.05 13.91
N ILE A 60 6.13 2.30 13.68
CA ILE A 60 5.35 3.29 12.93
C ILE A 60 5.06 2.77 11.52
N CYS A 61 6.07 2.25 10.83
CA CYS A 61 5.92 1.68 9.49
C CYS A 61 4.90 0.53 9.48
N SER A 62 4.99 -0.38 10.46
CA SER A 62 4.09 -1.53 10.55
C SER A 62 2.64 -1.11 10.79
N VAL A 63 2.41 -0.17 11.73
CA VAL A 63 1.07 0.35 12.01
C VAL A 63 0.49 1.09 10.80
N CYS A 64 1.29 1.93 10.15
CA CYS A 64 0.86 2.65 8.95
C CYS A 64 0.60 1.71 7.76
N SER A 65 1.38 0.64 7.62
CA SER A 65 1.15 -0.40 6.61
C SER A 65 -0.18 -1.12 6.83
N ILE A 66 -0.48 -1.52 8.07
CA ILE A 66 -1.77 -2.16 8.41
C ILE A 66 -2.94 -1.21 8.13
N LEU A 67 -2.82 0.07 8.51
CA LEU A 67 -3.84 1.07 8.22
C LEU A 67 -4.02 1.30 6.72
N GLY A 68 -2.93 1.36 5.96
CA GLY A 68 -2.96 1.45 4.50
C GLY A 68 -3.60 0.24 3.85
N ALA A 69 -3.30 -0.97 4.35
CA ALA A 69 -3.91 -2.21 3.88
C ALA A 69 -5.42 -2.24 4.18
N ALA A 70 -5.85 -1.80 5.37
CA ALA A 70 -7.26 -1.71 5.73
C ALA A 70 -8.01 -0.69 4.84
N LEU A 71 -7.40 0.47 4.59
CA LEU A 71 -7.97 1.48 3.68
C LEU A 71 -8.03 0.98 2.24
N GLY A 72 -6.96 0.35 1.75
CA GLY A 72 -6.90 -0.25 0.41
C GLY A 72 -7.94 -1.35 0.24
N TYR A 73 -8.11 -2.21 1.25
CA TYR A 73 -9.17 -3.22 1.27
C TYR A 73 -10.56 -2.60 1.25
N GLY A 74 -10.79 -1.53 2.02
CA GLY A 74 -12.06 -0.80 2.02
C GLY A 74 -12.38 -0.16 0.66
N ILE A 75 -11.39 0.44 0.01
CA ILE A 75 -11.54 0.98 -1.36
C ILE A 75 -11.83 -0.16 -2.35
N GLY A 76 -11.09 -1.27 -2.25
CA GLY A 76 -11.31 -2.45 -3.09
C GLY A 76 -12.72 -3.02 -2.94
N LEU A 77 -13.21 -3.17 -1.70
CA LEU A 77 -14.58 -3.59 -1.43
C LEU A 77 -15.61 -2.66 -2.08
N TRP A 78 -15.44 -1.34 -1.92
CA TRP A 78 -16.37 -0.35 -2.45
C TRP A 78 -16.36 -0.28 -3.99
N VAL A 79 -15.18 -0.46 -4.59
CA VAL A 79 -15.02 -0.50 -6.05
C VAL A 79 -15.51 -1.83 -6.62
N TRP A 80 -15.45 -2.93 -5.88
CA TRP A 80 -15.83 -4.26 -6.39
C TRP A 80 -17.33 -4.56 -6.22
N TRP A 81 -17.93 -4.17 -5.11
CA TRP A 81 -19.32 -4.45 -4.75
C TRP A 81 -20.16 -3.17 -4.68
N ALA A 82 -21.23 -3.09 -5.48
CA ALA A 82 -22.20 -2.00 -5.42
C ALA A 82 -23.24 -2.23 -4.32
N GLU A 83 -23.77 -3.45 -4.27
CA GLU A 83 -24.74 -3.96 -3.29
C GLU A 83 -24.38 -5.43 -2.95
N PRO A 84 -24.94 -6.02 -1.87
CA PRO A 84 -24.74 -7.44 -1.60
C PRO A 84 -25.15 -8.28 -2.81
N ASN A 85 -24.21 -9.03 -3.38
CA ASN A 85 -24.37 -9.84 -4.61
C ASN A 85 -24.49 -9.06 -5.93
N VAL A 86 -24.23 -7.75 -5.95
CA VAL A 86 -24.18 -6.95 -7.18
C VAL A 86 -22.78 -6.38 -7.40
N PHE A 87 -22.14 -6.83 -8.47
CA PHE A 87 -20.83 -6.34 -8.90
C PHE A 87 -20.95 -4.97 -9.56
N THR A 88 -19.97 -4.08 -9.34
CA THR A 88 -19.90 -2.79 -10.02
C THR A 88 -19.52 -2.95 -11.50
N SER A 89 -19.70 -1.90 -12.30
CA SER A 89 -19.21 -1.85 -13.69
C SER A 89 -17.69 -2.04 -13.81
N PHE A 90 -16.93 -1.75 -12.75
CA PHE A 90 -15.49 -2.02 -12.71
C PHE A 90 -15.21 -3.51 -12.60
N ALA A 91 -15.92 -4.23 -11.73
CA ALA A 91 -15.81 -5.69 -11.64
C ALA A 91 -16.30 -6.38 -12.91
N GLN A 92 -17.40 -5.91 -13.51
CA GLN A 92 -17.90 -6.37 -14.82
C GLN A 92 -16.83 -6.27 -15.91
N PHE A 93 -16.12 -5.13 -15.99
CA PHE A 93 -15.02 -4.96 -16.94
C PHE A 93 -13.94 -6.05 -16.81
N PHE A 94 -13.59 -6.43 -15.59
CA PHE A 94 -12.63 -7.52 -15.34
C PHE A 94 -13.16 -8.87 -15.80
N PHE A 95 -14.43 -9.20 -15.50
CA PHE A 95 -15.05 -10.44 -15.96
C PHE A 95 -15.16 -10.54 -17.49
N ASP A 96 -15.39 -9.41 -18.16
CA ASP A 96 -15.55 -9.37 -19.61
C ASP A 96 -14.23 -9.36 -20.38
N HIS A 97 -13.17 -8.75 -19.82
CA HIS A 97 -11.90 -8.55 -20.53
C HIS A 97 -10.78 -9.51 -20.13
N ILE A 98 -10.86 -10.18 -18.97
CA ILE A 98 -9.80 -11.08 -18.51
C ILE A 98 -10.18 -12.54 -18.79
N PRO A 99 -9.51 -13.20 -19.74
CA PRO A 99 -9.80 -14.60 -20.04
C PRO A 99 -9.44 -15.49 -18.83
N GLY A 100 -10.42 -16.27 -18.36
CA GLY A 100 -10.29 -17.17 -17.21
C GLY A 100 -10.73 -16.58 -15.87
N PHE A 101 -11.10 -15.30 -15.82
CA PHE A 101 -11.70 -14.69 -14.63
C PHE A 101 -13.21 -14.56 -14.85
N THR A 102 -13.97 -15.62 -14.54
CA THR A 102 -15.43 -15.65 -14.65
C THR A 102 -16.11 -15.57 -13.28
N TYR A 103 -17.41 -15.26 -13.25
CA TYR A 103 -18.24 -15.29 -12.03
C TYR A 103 -18.10 -16.61 -11.26
N GLU A 104 -18.17 -17.72 -11.99
CA GLU A 104 -18.07 -19.06 -11.41
C GLU A 104 -16.69 -19.30 -10.78
N THR A 105 -15.62 -18.84 -11.44
CA THR A 105 -14.26 -18.93 -10.88
C THR A 105 -14.12 -18.07 -9.63
N PHE A 106 -14.70 -16.87 -9.63
CA PHE A 106 -14.68 -15.96 -8.50
C PHE A 106 -15.46 -16.52 -7.30
N GLU A 107 -16.67 -17.03 -7.49
CA GLU A 107 -17.46 -17.65 -6.43
C GLU A 107 -16.80 -18.94 -5.89
N ASN A 108 -16.22 -19.76 -6.75
CA ASN A 108 -15.45 -20.94 -6.32
C ASN A 108 -14.28 -20.53 -5.41
N ILE A 109 -13.52 -19.51 -5.79
CA ILE A 109 -12.41 -19.02 -4.96
C ILE A 109 -12.94 -18.42 -3.65
N LYS A 110 -14.01 -17.63 -3.70
CA LYS A 110 -14.63 -17.04 -2.51
C LYS A 110 -15.05 -18.12 -1.51
N SER A 111 -15.64 -19.21 -1.99
CA SER A 111 -16.07 -20.34 -1.15
C SER A 111 -14.93 -21.04 -0.42
N LEU A 112 -13.67 -20.87 -0.84
CA LEU A 112 -12.51 -21.42 -0.15
C LEU A 112 -12.10 -20.60 1.08
N TYR A 113 -12.60 -19.36 1.20
CA TYR A 113 -12.25 -18.43 2.28
C TYR A 113 -13.42 -18.14 3.24
N ASP A 114 -14.64 -18.55 2.89
CA ASP A 114 -15.84 -18.55 3.74
C ASP A 114 -15.88 -19.79 4.67
#